data_AF-A0A8D0AFL9-F1
#
_entry.id   AF-A0A8D0AFL9-F1
#
_cell.length_a   1.000
_cell.length_b   1.000
_cell.length_c   1.000
_cell.angle_alpha   90.00
_cell.angle_beta   90.00
_cell.angle_gamma   90.00
#
_symmetry.space_group_name_H-M   'P 1'
#
loop_
_entity.id
_entity.type
_entity.pdbx_description
1 polymer ?
#
loop_
_entity_poly.entity_id
_entity_poly.type
_entity_poly.pdbx_seq_one_letter_code
_entity_poly.pdbx_strand_id
1 'polypeptide(L)'
;RDLYIVYETNGPTPWADHQHQCLEDLDNVECLRRKIKYYFMNPCEKYHARGRKPWKLVVHDLKILSFGLSNQMVVTFKEENLMTFKHLFLKDYVVGGMDTYAVYRQADVYDHIDYIIEQYGHLHNITVGNHEYEKNGAFYTPLSVCQEFYRNGTIYPGNETFQIDAQLETGMMHDCLSYEMLSVKITFVLKAINLQTVRHRELPDCYDFTVIVSHLICLHGSENTNGSHQTVSLKSCDMTHLITLLQL
;
A
#
# COMPACT_ATOMS: atom_id res chain seq x y z
N ARG A 1 52.03 -92.48 27.42
CA ARG A 1 51.01 -93.49 27.02
C ARG A 1 49.79 -93.17 27.88
N ASP A 2 48.71 -92.58 27.39
CA ASP A 2 48.19 -92.53 26.02
C ASP A 2 47.48 -91.20 25.70
N LEU A 3 47.35 -91.00 24.39
CA LEU A 3 46.95 -89.82 23.64
C LEU A 3 45.42 -89.79 23.44
N TYR A 4 44.74 -88.67 23.71
CA TYR A 4 43.50 -88.31 23.00
C TYR A 4 43.38 -86.78 22.95
N ILE A 5 43.47 -86.25 21.72
CA ILE A 5 43.24 -84.85 21.38
C ILE A 5 41.73 -84.69 21.17
N VAL A 6 41.08 -83.84 21.98
CA VAL A 6 39.71 -83.38 21.74
C VAL A 6 39.78 -82.04 21.03
N TYR A 7 39.18 -81.98 19.86
CA TYR A 7 38.98 -80.78 19.06
C TYR A 7 37.91 -79.91 19.73
N GLU A 8 38.30 -78.77 20.30
CA GLU A 8 37.37 -77.69 20.64
C GLU A 8 36.91 -76.99 19.37
N THR A 9 35.69 -77.26 18.94
CA THR A 9 34.95 -76.38 18.04
C THR A 9 34.33 -75.24 18.86
N ASN A 10 35.10 -74.18 19.11
CA ASN A 10 34.60 -72.90 19.61
C ASN A 10 34.82 -71.84 18.53
N GLY A 11 34.08 -71.95 17.43
CA GLY A 11 33.92 -70.85 16.47
C GLY A 11 32.75 -69.97 16.91
N PRO A 12 32.90 -68.64 16.99
CA PRO A 12 31.76 -67.76 17.26
C PRO A 12 30.76 -67.90 16.12
N THR A 13 29.50 -68.06 16.48
CA THR A 13 28.43 -68.24 15.50
C THR A 13 28.18 -66.94 14.74
N PRO A 14 28.26 -66.92 13.39
CA PRO A 14 28.21 -65.69 12.57
C PRO A 14 26.93 -64.85 12.71
N TRP A 15 25.90 -65.38 13.36
CA TRP A 15 24.60 -64.74 13.57
C TRP A 15 24.57 -63.79 14.78
N ALA A 16 25.50 -63.91 15.74
CA ALA A 16 25.51 -63.04 16.93
C ALA A 16 25.94 -61.60 16.61
N ASP A 17 26.98 -61.42 15.80
CA ASP A 17 27.47 -60.10 15.38
C ASP A 17 26.47 -59.39 14.45
N HIS A 18 25.83 -60.13 13.54
CA HIS A 18 24.78 -59.58 12.66
C HIS A 18 23.53 -59.14 13.42
N GLN A 19 23.22 -59.80 14.54
CA GLN A 19 22.05 -59.47 15.35
C GLN A 19 22.28 -58.23 16.24
N HIS A 20 23.51 -58.02 16.72
CA HIS A 20 23.91 -56.79 17.42
C HIS A 20 23.95 -55.58 16.48
N GLN A 21 24.50 -55.76 15.26
CA GLN A 21 24.52 -54.71 14.24
C GLN A 21 23.10 -54.31 13.79
N CYS A 22 22.19 -55.29 13.61
CA CYS A 22 20.79 -55.02 13.26
C CYS A 22 20.01 -54.34 14.41
N LEU A 23 20.29 -54.68 15.67
CA LEU A 23 19.67 -54.04 16.83
C LEU A 23 20.15 -52.58 17.00
N GLU A 24 21.46 -52.33 16.83
CA GLU A 24 22.01 -50.97 16.84
C GLU A 24 21.48 -50.13 15.68
N ASP A 25 21.33 -50.72 14.49
CA ASP A 25 20.78 -50.02 13.31
C ASP A 25 19.28 -49.71 13.49
N LEU A 26 18.51 -50.64 14.07
CA LEU A 26 17.12 -50.41 14.46
C LEU A 26 16.99 -49.28 15.50
N ASP A 27 17.81 -49.29 16.55
CA ASP A 27 17.81 -48.24 17.57
C ASP A 27 18.21 -46.86 16.99
N ASN A 28 19.15 -46.84 16.05
CA ASN A 28 19.57 -45.63 15.34
C ASN A 28 18.46 -45.10 14.43
N VAL A 29 17.77 -45.97 13.69
CA VAL A 29 16.62 -45.62 12.84
C VAL A 29 15.47 -45.09 13.70
N GLU A 30 15.19 -45.70 14.85
CA GLU A 30 14.19 -45.19 15.79
C GLU A 30 14.58 -43.84 16.42
N CYS A 31 15.86 -43.67 16.77
CA CYS A 31 16.41 -42.40 17.27
C CYS A 31 16.29 -41.28 16.23
N LEU A 32 16.63 -41.56 14.96
CA LEU A 32 16.46 -40.65 13.83
C LEU A 32 14.99 -40.33 13.59
N ARG A 33 14.11 -41.34 13.62
CA ARG A 33 12.66 -41.16 13.47
C ARG A 33 12.08 -40.24 14.56
N ARG A 34 12.51 -40.40 15.81
CA ARG A 34 12.12 -39.52 16.93
C ARG A 34 12.66 -38.10 16.75
N LYS A 35 13.90 -37.93 16.29
CA LYS A 35 14.51 -36.60 15.99
C LYS A 35 13.81 -35.88 14.84
N ILE A 36 13.46 -36.58 13.77
CA ILE A 36 12.73 -36.04 12.62
C ILE A 36 11.32 -35.64 13.05
N LYS A 37 10.60 -36.52 13.76
CA LYS A 37 9.27 -36.19 14.30
C LYS A 37 9.31 -34.95 15.20
N TYR A 38 10.33 -34.82 16.04
CA TYR A 38 10.57 -33.63 16.87
C TYR A 38 10.96 -32.36 16.06
N TYR A 39 11.58 -32.52 14.89
CA TYR A 39 11.86 -31.40 13.98
C TYR A 39 10.57 -30.87 13.33
N PHE A 40 9.64 -31.77 12.96
CA PHE A 40 8.37 -31.45 12.31
C PHE A 40 7.17 -31.23 13.26
N MET A 41 7.33 -31.39 14.57
CA MET A 41 6.27 -31.07 15.54
C MET A 41 6.00 -29.57 15.64
N ASN A 42 4.75 -29.23 15.96
CA ASN A 42 4.30 -27.84 16.05
C ASN A 42 5.08 -27.05 17.13
N PRO A 43 5.39 -25.77 16.90
CA PRO A 43 6.24 -24.98 17.80
C PRO A 43 5.73 -24.89 19.24
N CYS A 44 4.40 -24.87 19.42
CA CYS A 44 3.74 -24.84 20.73
C CYS A 44 3.94 -26.15 21.52
N GLU A 45 3.86 -27.31 20.86
CA GLU A 45 4.09 -28.62 21.48
C GLU A 45 5.56 -28.79 21.89
N LYS A 46 6.47 -28.27 21.05
CA LYS A 46 7.91 -28.23 21.29
C LYS A 46 8.29 -27.34 22.48
N TYR A 47 7.53 -26.26 22.70
CA TYR A 47 7.68 -25.37 23.85
C TYR A 47 7.22 -26.06 25.14
N HIS A 48 6.04 -26.69 25.12
CA HIS A 48 5.49 -27.41 26.27
C HIS A 48 6.38 -28.59 26.71
N ALA A 49 7.00 -29.30 25.77
CA ALA A 49 7.87 -30.45 26.07
C ALA A 49 9.27 -30.11 26.59
N ARG A 50 9.78 -28.87 26.42
CA ARG A 50 11.15 -28.49 26.81
C ARG A 50 11.26 -27.32 27.78
N GLY A 51 10.21 -26.52 28.01
CA GLY A 51 10.22 -25.40 28.96
C GLY A 51 11.18 -24.25 28.63
N ARG A 52 11.86 -24.25 27.48
CA ARG A 52 12.75 -23.16 27.04
C ARG A 52 11.97 -22.16 26.21
N LYS A 53 11.92 -20.90 26.67
CA LYS A 53 11.28 -19.78 25.93
C LYS A 53 11.83 -19.73 24.49
N PRO A 54 10.99 -19.89 23.45
CA PRO A 54 11.43 -19.87 22.07
C PRO A 54 11.66 -18.42 21.66
N TRP A 55 12.82 -17.87 22.05
CA TRP A 55 13.21 -16.50 21.75
C TRP A 55 13.07 -16.15 20.27
N LYS A 56 13.19 -17.13 19.37
CA LYS A 56 12.95 -16.98 17.93
C LYS A 56 11.51 -16.59 17.58
N LEU A 57 10.50 -17.13 18.28
CA LEU A 57 9.10 -16.75 18.08
C LEU A 57 8.80 -15.38 18.69
N VAL A 58 9.29 -15.13 19.90
CA VAL A 58 9.11 -13.83 20.56
C VAL A 58 9.69 -12.68 19.74
N VAL A 59 10.87 -12.88 19.13
CA VAL A 59 11.47 -11.88 18.24
C VAL A 59 10.65 -11.67 16.96
N HIS A 60 10.01 -12.73 16.43
CA HIS A 60 9.13 -12.62 15.28
C HIS A 60 7.87 -11.80 15.61
N ASP A 61 7.24 -12.08 16.75
CA ASP A 61 6.04 -11.38 17.21
C ASP A 61 6.33 -9.92 17.55
N LEU A 62 7.47 -9.65 18.23
CA LEU A 62 7.92 -8.28 18.51
C LEU A 62 8.22 -7.49 17.22
N LYS A 63 8.80 -8.15 16.21
CA LYS A 63 9.07 -7.53 14.92
C LYS A 63 7.77 -7.15 14.18
N ILE A 64 6.76 -8.02 14.21
CA ILE A 64 5.45 -7.73 13.61
C ILE A 64 4.78 -6.54 14.32
N LEU A 65 4.82 -6.52 15.66
CA LEU A 65 4.24 -5.44 16.45
C LEU A 65 4.94 -4.10 16.17
N SER A 66 6.28 -4.10 16.12
CA SER A 66 7.05 -2.90 15.79
C SER A 66 6.74 -2.38 14.38
N PHE A 67 6.64 -3.26 13.40
CA PHE A 67 6.29 -2.89 12.03
C PHE A 67 4.86 -2.36 11.92
N GLY A 68 3.92 -2.93 12.68
CA GLY A 68 2.54 -2.50 12.74
C GLY A 68 2.39 -1.05 13.21
N LEU A 69 3.10 -0.67 14.27
CA LEU A 69 3.03 0.68 14.85
C LEU A 69 3.61 1.75 13.91
N SER A 70 4.76 1.47 13.29
CA SER A 70 5.38 2.40 12.32
C SER A 70 4.48 2.62 11.10
N ASN A 71 3.93 1.53 10.53
CA ASN A 71 3.02 1.65 9.40
C ASN A 71 1.72 2.37 9.76
N GLN A 72 1.19 2.14 10.97
CA GLN A 72 -0.03 2.79 11.41
C GLN A 72 0.13 4.31 11.43
N MET A 73 1.24 4.84 11.97
CA MET A 73 1.48 6.28 12.00
C MET A 73 1.53 6.90 10.60
N VAL A 74 2.19 6.24 9.66
CA VAL A 74 2.28 6.69 8.26
C VAL A 74 0.91 6.69 7.58
N VAL A 75 0.11 5.64 7.80
CA VAL A 75 -1.24 5.55 7.25
C VAL A 75 -2.13 6.64 7.82
N THR A 76 -2.13 6.83 9.14
CA THR A 76 -2.91 7.88 9.81
C THR A 76 -2.51 9.27 9.30
N PHE A 77 -1.22 9.55 9.17
CA PHE A 77 -0.76 10.83 8.62
C PHE A 77 -1.27 11.08 7.20
N LYS A 78 -1.24 10.06 6.33
CA LYS A 78 -1.76 10.16 4.95
C LYS A 78 -3.28 10.38 4.94
N GLU A 79 -4.01 9.69 5.80
CA GLU A 79 -5.47 9.79 5.90
C GLU A 79 -5.92 11.16 6.43
N GLU A 80 -5.26 11.67 7.48
CA GLU A 80 -5.52 13.01 8.03
C GLU A 80 -5.24 14.12 6.99
N ASN A 81 -4.15 14.01 6.23
CA ASN A 81 -3.86 14.96 5.16
C ASN A 81 -4.87 14.86 4.01
N LEU A 82 -5.26 13.64 3.60
CA LEU A 82 -6.28 13.45 2.57
C LEU A 82 -7.61 14.09 2.98
N MET A 83 -8.04 13.89 4.23
CA MET A 83 -9.25 14.52 4.76
C MET A 83 -9.16 16.04 4.75
N THR A 84 -8.01 16.58 5.15
CA THR A 84 -7.73 18.02 5.08
C THR A 84 -7.86 18.51 3.64
N PHE A 85 -7.24 17.84 2.67
CA PHE A 85 -7.34 18.22 1.25
C PHE A 85 -8.76 18.09 0.69
N LYS A 86 -9.55 17.11 1.13
CA LYS A 86 -10.98 17.06 0.81
C LYS A 86 -11.69 18.33 1.31
N HIS A 87 -11.47 18.75 2.55
CA HIS A 87 -12.08 19.97 3.08
C HIS A 87 -11.63 21.27 2.41
N LEU A 88 -10.36 21.36 1.99
CA LEU A 88 -9.87 22.57 1.32
C LEU A 88 -10.33 22.65 -0.13
N PHE A 89 -10.20 21.56 -0.89
CA PHE A 89 -10.37 21.59 -2.34
C PHE A 89 -11.74 21.12 -2.83
N LEU A 90 -12.53 20.41 -2.02
CA LEU A 90 -13.92 20.10 -2.35
C LEU A 90 -14.84 21.19 -1.79
N LYS A 91 -15.54 21.89 -2.68
CA LYS A 91 -16.56 22.85 -2.30
C LYS A 91 -17.71 22.13 -1.57
N ASP A 92 -18.18 22.70 -0.47
CA ASP A 92 -19.30 22.19 0.34
C ASP A 92 -19.12 20.76 0.88
N TYR A 93 -17.89 20.31 1.10
CA TYR A 93 -17.61 18.98 1.65
C TYR A 93 -18.02 18.85 3.12
N VAL A 94 -18.97 17.95 3.39
CA VAL A 94 -19.47 17.64 4.73
C VAL A 94 -18.75 16.43 5.33
N VAL A 95 -18.22 16.59 6.54
CA VAL A 95 -17.58 15.49 7.30
C VAL A 95 -18.58 14.35 7.49
N GLY A 96 -18.28 13.16 6.95
CA GLY A 96 -19.15 11.97 7.06
C GLY A 96 -20.23 11.86 5.98
N GLY A 97 -20.21 12.70 4.94
CA GLY A 97 -20.96 12.48 3.71
C GLY A 97 -20.45 11.29 2.90
N MET A 98 -21.17 10.88 1.85
CA MET A 98 -20.68 9.88 0.90
C MET A 98 -19.34 10.35 0.31
N ASP A 99 -18.35 9.46 0.24
CA ASP A 99 -16.99 9.76 -0.29
C ASP A 99 -16.99 10.23 -1.75
N THR A 100 -18.13 10.12 -2.42
CA THR A 100 -18.37 10.53 -3.80
C THR A 100 -19.42 11.65 -3.83
N TYR A 101 -18.97 12.89 -4.00
CA TYR A 101 -19.86 14.03 -4.23
C TYR A 101 -20.29 14.05 -5.70
N ALA A 102 -21.57 14.26 -5.98
CA ALA A 102 -22.11 14.24 -7.34
C ALA A 102 -22.50 15.66 -7.81
N VAL A 103 -21.91 16.12 -8.91
CA VAL A 103 -22.23 17.40 -9.55
C VAL A 103 -23.07 17.15 -10.81
N TYR A 104 -24.21 17.83 -10.94
CA TYR A 104 -25.23 17.52 -11.94
C TYR A 104 -25.33 18.55 -13.07
N ARG A 105 -24.76 19.75 -12.88
CA ARG A 105 -24.84 20.86 -13.86
C ARG A 105 -23.46 21.26 -14.34
N GLN A 106 -23.37 21.61 -15.61
CA GLN A 106 -22.13 22.09 -16.21
C GLN A 106 -21.60 23.36 -15.53
N ALA A 107 -22.48 24.30 -15.18
CA ALA A 107 -22.11 25.52 -14.45
C ALA A 107 -21.47 25.22 -13.09
N ASP A 108 -22.00 24.23 -12.38
CA ASP A 108 -21.48 23.81 -11.08
C ASP A 108 -20.09 23.20 -11.25
N VAL A 109 -19.83 22.41 -12.31
CA VAL A 109 -18.48 21.86 -12.58
C VAL A 109 -17.44 22.97 -12.77
N TYR A 110 -17.77 24.01 -13.55
CA TYR A 110 -16.86 25.15 -13.72
C TYR A 110 -16.60 25.89 -12.41
N ASP A 111 -17.65 26.14 -11.63
CA ASP A 111 -17.55 26.78 -10.32
C ASP A 111 -16.70 25.96 -9.33
N HIS A 112 -16.73 24.61 -9.41
CA HIS A 112 -15.83 23.76 -8.62
C HIS A 112 -14.38 23.84 -9.11
N ILE A 113 -14.14 23.88 -10.42
CA ILE A 113 -12.80 24.03 -10.99
C ILE A 113 -12.18 25.36 -10.55
N ASP A 114 -12.93 26.46 -10.69
CA ASP A 114 -12.49 27.80 -10.30
C ASP A 114 -12.21 27.87 -8.80
N TYR A 115 -13.09 27.29 -7.97
CA TYR A 115 -12.88 27.17 -6.53
C TYR A 115 -11.56 26.46 -6.21
N ILE A 116 -11.26 25.31 -6.84
CA ILE A 116 -10.01 24.57 -6.60
C ILE A 116 -8.79 25.42 -6.97
N ILE A 117 -8.84 26.14 -8.09
CA ILE A 117 -7.74 27.00 -8.55
C ILE A 117 -7.52 28.15 -7.57
N GLU A 118 -8.59 28.79 -7.09
CA GLU A 118 -8.51 29.88 -6.11
C GLU A 118 -7.97 29.39 -4.76
N GLN A 119 -8.47 28.26 -4.26
CA GLN A 119 -7.98 27.65 -3.02
C GLN A 119 -6.51 27.24 -3.14
N TYR A 120 -6.10 26.69 -4.29
CA TYR A 120 -4.70 26.38 -4.55
C TYR A 120 -3.85 27.65 -4.55
N GLY A 121 -4.31 28.76 -5.13
CA GLY A 121 -3.59 30.05 -5.12
C GLY A 121 -3.47 30.67 -3.71
N HIS A 122 -4.39 30.35 -2.81
CA HIS A 122 -4.40 30.84 -1.43
C HIS A 122 -3.90 29.85 -0.39
N LEU A 123 -3.30 28.73 -0.80
CA LEU A 123 -2.90 27.62 0.07
C LEU A 123 -2.22 28.09 1.38
N HIS A 124 -1.17 28.90 1.28
CA HIS A 124 -0.43 29.39 2.45
C HIS A 124 -1.25 30.24 3.44
N ASN A 125 -2.34 30.86 2.99
CA ASN A 125 -3.20 31.68 3.84
C ASN A 125 -4.28 30.84 4.54
N ILE A 126 -4.71 29.73 3.93
CA ILE A 126 -5.83 28.92 4.40
C ILE A 126 -5.39 27.66 5.14
N THR A 127 -4.20 27.12 4.85
CA THR A 127 -3.71 25.91 5.53
C THR A 127 -3.09 26.23 6.88
N VAL A 128 -3.49 25.49 7.91
CA VAL A 128 -2.80 25.47 9.21
C VAL A 128 -1.55 24.57 9.17
N GLY A 129 -1.46 23.70 8.16
CA GLY A 129 -0.37 22.75 7.98
C GLY A 129 0.88 23.37 7.34
N ASN A 130 1.98 22.63 7.42
CA ASN A 130 3.27 22.96 6.80
C ASN A 130 3.33 22.52 5.34
N HIS A 131 2.34 22.95 4.54
CA HIS A 131 2.22 22.62 3.13
C HIS A 131 2.96 23.65 2.27
N GLU A 132 3.75 23.16 1.31
CA GLU A 132 4.56 23.98 0.39
C GLU A 132 4.35 23.51 -1.05
N TYR A 133 4.43 24.43 -2.02
CA TYR A 133 4.32 24.06 -3.42
C TYR A 133 5.57 23.32 -3.89
N GLU A 134 5.40 22.33 -4.77
CA GLU A 134 6.56 21.73 -5.43
C GLU A 134 7.31 22.78 -6.26
N LYS A 135 8.64 22.75 -6.17
CA LYS A 135 9.52 23.65 -6.91
C LYS A 135 10.44 22.84 -7.79
N ASN A 136 10.44 23.14 -9.09
CA ASN A 136 11.40 22.61 -10.05
C ASN A 136 12.51 23.64 -10.30
N GLY A 137 13.56 23.57 -9.50
CA GLY A 137 14.67 24.54 -9.54
C GLY A 137 14.28 25.91 -9.00
N ALA A 138 14.13 26.91 -9.88
CA ALA A 138 13.77 28.28 -9.51
C ALA A 138 12.26 28.55 -9.56
N PHE A 139 11.48 27.71 -10.25
CA PHE A 139 10.06 27.94 -10.53
C PHE A 139 9.18 26.96 -9.77
N TYR A 140 8.00 27.42 -9.37
CA TYR A 140 6.96 26.56 -8.79
C TYR A 140 6.31 25.72 -9.89
N THR A 141 6.04 24.44 -9.59
CA THR A 141 5.28 23.55 -10.46
C THR A 141 3.82 24.04 -10.46
N PRO A 142 3.25 24.44 -11.60
CA PRO A 142 1.87 24.89 -11.66
C PRO A 142 0.90 23.72 -11.49
N LEU A 143 -0.32 24.04 -11.05
CA LEU A 143 -1.46 23.12 -11.12
C LEU A 143 -1.76 22.76 -12.59
N SER A 144 -2.02 21.49 -12.85
CA SER A 144 -2.35 20.94 -14.17
C SER A 144 -3.83 20.60 -14.24
N VAL A 145 -4.54 21.10 -15.25
CA VAL A 145 -5.93 20.72 -15.53
C VAL A 145 -5.98 19.97 -16.86
N CYS A 146 -6.38 18.71 -16.80
CA CYS A 146 -6.48 17.80 -17.92
C CYS A 146 -7.95 17.45 -18.17
N GLN A 147 -8.36 17.49 -19.43
CA GLN A 147 -9.66 17.02 -19.89
C GLN A 147 -9.47 15.73 -20.68
N GLU A 148 -10.28 14.72 -20.39
CA GLU A 148 -10.39 13.51 -21.22
C GLU A 148 -11.72 13.55 -21.97
N PHE A 149 -11.66 13.33 -23.28
CA PHE A 149 -12.81 13.33 -24.18
C PHE A 149 -12.65 12.25 -25.26
N TYR A 150 -13.76 11.86 -25.90
CA TYR A 150 -13.71 10.95 -27.04
C TYR A 150 -13.09 11.67 -28.24
N ARG A 151 -12.12 11.03 -28.90
CA ARG A 151 -11.45 11.57 -30.08
C ARG A 151 -12.42 11.99 -31.19
N ASN A 152 -13.45 11.18 -31.38
CA ASN A 152 -14.54 11.46 -32.29
C ASN A 152 -15.84 10.97 -31.66
N GLY A 153 -16.52 11.85 -30.93
CA GLY A 153 -17.88 11.67 -30.47
C GLY A 153 -18.78 12.62 -31.25
N THR A 154 -19.84 12.10 -31.82
CA THR A 154 -20.98 12.91 -32.23
C THR A 154 -22.22 12.16 -31.79
N ILE A 155 -22.97 12.77 -30.88
CA ILE A 155 -24.21 12.18 -30.36
C ILE A 155 -25.36 13.12 -30.73
N TYR A 156 -26.25 12.65 -31.61
CA TYR A 156 -27.47 13.37 -31.99
C TYR A 156 -28.67 12.61 -31.45
N PRO A 157 -29.06 12.84 -30.17
CA PRO A 157 -30.17 12.11 -29.57
C PRO A 157 -31.49 12.35 -30.32
N GLY A 158 -31.66 13.52 -30.94
CA GLY A 158 -32.85 13.84 -31.74
C GLY A 158 -32.97 13.04 -33.04
N ASN A 159 -31.86 12.52 -33.59
CA ASN A 159 -31.84 11.70 -34.80
C ASN A 159 -31.55 10.22 -34.50
N GLU A 160 -31.41 9.85 -33.22
CA GLU A 160 -31.01 8.52 -32.77
C GLU A 160 -29.67 8.03 -33.37
N THR A 161 -28.81 8.95 -33.82
CA THR A 161 -27.50 8.63 -34.40
C THR A 161 -26.38 8.97 -33.43
N PHE A 162 -25.41 8.05 -33.34
CA PHE A 162 -24.16 8.28 -32.63
C PHE A 162 -22.98 7.72 -33.42
N GLN A 163 -21.88 8.46 -33.46
CA GLN A 163 -20.58 7.96 -33.91
C GLN A 163 -19.59 8.26 -32.79
N ILE A 164 -19.20 7.22 -32.05
CA ILE A 164 -18.26 7.32 -30.94
C ILE A 164 -17.08 6.41 -31.22
N ASP A 165 -15.90 6.99 -31.33
CA ASP A 165 -14.65 6.25 -31.26
C ASP A 165 -14.28 6.03 -29.79
N ALA A 166 -13.99 4.78 -29.40
CA ALA A 166 -13.60 4.43 -28.04
C ALA A 166 -12.20 4.96 -27.68
N GLN A 167 -11.45 5.51 -28.65
CA GLN A 167 -10.17 6.15 -28.39
C GLN A 167 -10.35 7.45 -27.61
N LEU A 168 -9.73 7.50 -26.43
CA LEU A 168 -9.67 8.68 -25.59
C LEU A 168 -8.49 9.57 -25.98
N GLU A 169 -8.71 10.87 -26.01
CA GLU A 169 -7.66 11.89 -26.10
C GLU A 169 -7.66 12.74 -24.83
N THR A 170 -6.46 13.14 -24.40
CA THR A 170 -6.25 14.00 -23.24
C THR A 170 -5.79 15.38 -23.70
N GLY A 171 -6.60 16.40 -23.45
CA GLY A 171 -6.25 17.80 -23.68
C GLY A 171 -5.84 18.49 -22.39
N MET A 172 -4.87 19.40 -22.47
CA MET A 172 -4.60 20.36 -21.39
C MET A 172 -5.55 21.55 -21.57
N MET A 173 -6.07 22.11 -20.47
CA MET A 173 -7.07 23.19 -20.44
C MET A 173 -6.52 24.57 -20.91
N HIS A 174 -5.66 24.59 -21.94
CA HIS A 174 -5.30 25.81 -22.68
C HIS A 174 -6.19 26.01 -23.91
N ASP A 175 -6.85 24.95 -24.39
CA ASP A 175 -7.83 24.99 -25.47
C ASP A 175 -9.21 24.66 -24.91
N CYS A 176 -10.23 25.42 -25.31
CA CYS A 176 -11.60 25.37 -24.78
C CYS A 176 -12.10 23.95 -24.44
N LEU A 177 -12.62 23.76 -23.22
CA LEU A 177 -13.25 22.52 -22.79
C LEU A 177 -14.32 22.11 -23.81
N SER A 178 -14.13 20.97 -24.45
CA SER A 178 -15.10 20.44 -25.41
C SER A 178 -16.41 20.10 -24.68
N TYR A 179 -17.55 20.28 -25.36
CA TYR A 179 -18.87 19.96 -24.80
C TYR A 179 -19.06 18.46 -24.54
N GLU A 180 -18.24 17.61 -25.16
CA GLU A 180 -18.25 16.15 -24.98
C GLU A 180 -17.16 15.70 -24.01
N MET A 181 -17.23 16.22 -22.80
CA MET A 181 -16.30 15.92 -21.72
C MET A 181 -16.64 14.58 -21.05
N LEU A 182 -15.65 13.72 -20.83
CA LEU A 182 -15.80 12.49 -20.05
C LEU A 182 -15.29 12.67 -18.62
N SER A 183 -14.14 13.31 -18.47
CA SER A 183 -13.50 13.51 -17.18
C SER A 183 -12.66 14.78 -17.17
N VAL A 184 -12.69 15.50 -16.05
CA VAL A 184 -11.74 16.58 -15.76
C VAL A 184 -10.90 16.16 -14.58
N LYS A 185 -9.59 16.25 -14.74
CA LYS A 185 -8.62 15.92 -13.72
C LYS A 185 -7.73 17.11 -13.43
N ILE A 186 -7.82 17.61 -12.21
CA ILE A 186 -6.92 18.63 -11.66
C ILE A 186 -5.86 17.92 -10.84
N THR A 187 -4.59 18.16 -11.17
CA THR A 187 -3.44 17.53 -10.49
C THR A 187 -2.41 18.57 -10.09
N PHE A 188 -1.95 18.50 -8.85
CA PHE A 188 -0.87 19.33 -8.32
C PHE A 188 -0.11 18.60 -7.22
N VAL A 189 1.11 19.06 -6.92
CA VAL A 189 1.98 18.46 -5.90
C VAL A 189 2.20 19.45 -4.76
N LEU A 190 1.97 18.99 -3.53
CA LEU A 190 2.25 19.70 -2.30
C LEU A 190 3.28 18.93 -1.48
N LYS A 191 4.22 19.62 -0.86
CA LYS A 191 5.19 19.05 0.07
C LYS A 191 4.74 19.27 1.50
N ALA A 192 4.96 18.30 2.38
CA ALA A 192 4.73 18.45 3.80
C ALA A 192 5.72 17.62 4.61
N ILE A 193 5.90 17.98 5.88
CA ILE A 193 6.80 17.28 6.79
C ILE A 193 5.98 16.68 7.93
N ASN A 194 6.13 15.37 8.18
CA ASN A 194 5.47 14.71 9.28
C ASN A 194 6.19 15.01 10.61
N LEU A 195 5.61 15.89 11.42
CA LEU A 195 6.15 16.25 12.74
C LEU A 195 5.74 15.25 13.86
N GLN A 196 4.85 14.29 13.59
CA GLN A 196 4.41 13.32 14.59
C GLN A 196 5.53 12.35 14.99
N THR A 197 6.47 12.06 14.08
CA THR A 197 7.63 11.19 14.31
C THR A 197 8.63 11.80 15.30
N VAL A 198 8.73 13.13 15.36
CA VAL A 198 9.62 13.84 16.32
C VAL A 198 9.23 13.54 17.77
N ARG A 199 7.93 13.34 18.07
CA ARG A 199 7.46 12.94 19.41
C ARG A 199 8.03 11.58 19.85
N HIS A 200 8.43 10.76 18.88
CA HIS A 200 8.97 9.42 19.08
C HIS A 200 10.52 9.41 19.03
N ARG A 201 11.15 10.61 19.00
CA ARG A 201 12.61 10.80 18.86
C ARG A 201 13.18 10.26 17.54
N GLU A 202 12.34 10.12 16.53
CA GLU A 202 12.73 9.81 15.16
C GLU A 202 12.87 11.11 14.34
N LEU A 203 13.63 11.06 13.25
CA LEU A 203 13.73 12.20 12.33
C LEU A 203 12.37 12.45 11.65
N PRO A 204 12.03 13.71 11.34
CA PRO A 204 10.82 14.02 10.60
C PRO A 204 10.93 13.53 9.16
N ASP A 205 9.89 12.85 8.69
CA ASP A 205 9.80 12.36 7.31
C ASP A 205 9.24 13.46 6.40
N CYS A 206 9.85 13.60 5.21
CA CYS A 206 9.39 14.51 4.17
C CYS A 206 8.50 13.76 3.17
N TYR A 207 7.32 14.31 2.89
CA TYR A 207 6.35 13.73 1.97
C TYR A 207 6.04 14.66 0.81
N ASP A 208 6.03 14.09 -0.39
CA ASP A 208 5.48 14.73 -1.58
C ASP A 208 4.08 14.16 -1.85
N PHE A 209 3.08 15.01 -1.71
CA PHE A 209 1.66 14.71 -1.90
C PHE A 209 1.19 15.14 -3.29
N THR A 210 0.97 14.18 -4.18
CA THR A 210 0.23 14.43 -5.42
C THR A 210 -1.26 14.37 -5.13
N VAL A 211 -1.91 15.54 -5.15
CA VAL A 211 -3.35 15.69 -5.02
C VAL A 211 -3.97 15.62 -6.40
N ILE A 212 -4.93 14.72 -6.57
CA ILE A 212 -5.67 14.51 -7.80
C ILE A 212 -7.15 14.71 -7.48
N VAL A 213 -7.76 15.73 -8.06
CA VAL A 213 -9.21 15.93 -8.03
C VAL A 213 -9.77 15.57 -9.39
N SER A 214 -10.60 14.53 -9.46
CA SER A 214 -11.25 14.11 -10.71
C SER A 214 -12.76 14.31 -10.64
N HIS A 215 -13.33 14.86 -11.72
CA HIS A 215 -14.76 14.89 -12.01
C HIS A 215 -15.03 13.94 -13.16
N LEU A 216 -15.58 12.76 -12.86
CA LEU A 216 -15.96 11.78 -13.88
C LEU A 216 -17.43 11.97 -14.23
N ILE A 217 -17.76 12.24 -15.49
CA ILE A 217 -19.15 12.30 -15.95
C ILE A 217 -19.65 10.87 -16.18
N CYS A 218 -20.53 10.39 -15.31
CA CYS A 218 -21.18 9.10 -15.50
C CYS A 218 -22.32 9.25 -16.50
N LEU A 219 -22.03 8.97 -17.77
CA LEU A 219 -23.04 8.84 -18.81
C LEU A 219 -23.70 7.46 -18.66
N HIS A 220 -24.77 7.41 -17.87
CA HIS A 220 -25.73 6.30 -17.76
C HIS A 220 -25.14 4.91 -17.44
N GLY A 221 -25.10 4.56 -16.14
CA GLY A 221 -24.79 3.20 -15.67
C GLY A 221 -25.51 2.86 -14.37
N SER A 222 -26.66 2.18 -14.49
CA SER A 222 -27.59 1.64 -13.49
C SER A 222 -28.07 2.57 -12.35
N GLU A 223 -29.39 2.81 -12.35
CA GLU A 223 -30.18 3.49 -11.31
C GLU A 223 -30.08 5.02 -11.26
N ASN A 224 -30.81 5.69 -12.17
CA ASN A 224 -31.39 7.03 -12.01
C ASN A 224 -30.52 8.20 -11.51
N THR A 225 -29.20 8.18 -11.69
CA THR A 225 -28.38 9.39 -11.49
C THR A 225 -27.47 9.65 -12.69
N ASN A 226 -27.93 10.46 -13.64
CA ASN A 226 -27.00 11.18 -14.50
C ASN A 226 -26.27 12.19 -13.62
N GLY A 227 -25.00 11.99 -13.34
CA GLY A 227 -24.22 12.88 -12.47
C GLY A 227 -22.73 12.73 -12.72
N SER A 228 -21.96 13.71 -12.30
CA SER A 228 -20.51 13.62 -12.31
C SER A 228 -19.98 13.34 -10.91
N HIS A 229 -19.13 12.32 -10.74
CA HIS A 229 -18.55 11.97 -9.45
C HIS A 229 -17.24 12.70 -9.23
N GLN A 230 -17.14 13.40 -8.11
CA GLN A 230 -15.93 14.05 -7.67
C GLN A 230 -15.17 13.14 -6.69
N THR A 231 -13.87 12.94 -6.94
CA THR A 231 -13.00 12.16 -6.05
C THR A 231 -11.67 12.87 -5.84
N VAL A 232 -11.16 12.83 -4.61
CA VAL A 232 -9.81 13.28 -4.27
C VAL A 232 -8.95 12.06 -3.98
N SER A 233 -7.88 11.89 -4.74
CA SER A 233 -6.87 10.87 -4.50
C SER A 233 -5.56 11.52 -4.09
N LEU A 234 -4.90 10.90 -3.11
CA LEU A 234 -3.62 11.34 -2.60
C LEU A 234 -2.56 10.26 -2.88
N LYS A 235 -1.53 10.60 -3.66
CA LYS A 235 -0.32 9.77 -3.76
C LYS A 235 0.77 10.44 -2.94
N SER A 236 1.46 9.66 -2.12
CA SER A 236 2.55 10.14 -1.28
C SER A 236 3.84 9.40 -1.58
N CYS A 237 4.90 10.14 -1.86
CA CYS A 237 6.27 9.62 -1.91
C CYS A 237 7.02 10.03 -0.65
N ASP A 238 7.71 9.07 -0.02
CA ASP A 238 8.61 9.32 1.10
C ASP A 238 9.97 9.74 0.54
N MET A 239 10.41 10.95 0.91
CA MET A 239 11.69 11.53 0.52
C MET A 239 12.63 11.55 1.72
N THR A 240 12.72 10.42 2.44
CA THR A 240 13.71 10.22 3.50
C THR A 240 15.10 10.42 2.89
N HIS A 241 15.64 11.63 3.08
CA HIS A 241 17.06 11.86 2.86
C HIS A 241 17.78 10.95 3.84
N LEU A 242 18.51 9.97 3.31
CA LEU A 242 19.52 9.20 4.03
C LEU A 242 20.57 10.17 4.58
N ILE A 243 20.27 10.84 5.69
CA ILE A 243 21.27 11.40 6.59
C ILE A 243 21.78 10.22 7.41
N THR A 244 22.43 9.27 6.74
CA THR A 244 23.42 8.41 7.38
C THR A 244 24.67 9.25 7.58
N LEU A 245 24.65 10.12 8.58
CA LEU A 245 25.87 10.60 9.21
C LEU A 245 25.59 10.84 10.70
N LEU A 246 26.22 9.99 11.51
CA LEU A 246 26.57 10.20 12.92
C LEU A 246 25.43 10.17 13.95
N GLN A 247 25.04 8.95 14.36
CA GLN A 247 24.85 8.66 15.77
C GLN A 247 25.90 7.60 16.17
N LEU A 248 26.97 8.09 16.82
CA LEU A 248 27.96 7.43 17.69
C LEU A 248 28.30 5.95 17.45
#